data_AF-A0A644Z3Y9-F1
#
_entry.id   AF-A0A644Z3Y9-F1
#
_cell.length_a   1.000
_cell.length_b   1.000
_cell.length_c   1.000
_cell.angle_alpha   90.00
_cell.angle_beta   90.00
_cell.angle_gamma   90.00
#
_symmetry.space_group_name_H-M   'P 1'
#
loop_
_entity.id
_entity.type
_entity.pdbx_description
1 polymer ?
#
loop_
_entity_poly.entity_id
_entity_poly.type
_entity_poly.pdbx_seq_one_letter_code
_entity_poly.pdbx_strand_id
1 'polypeptide(L)' 'MAKGGSGDVLAGMIVSLLGQGFPPKTAVPAAVWLHGRAGDLAAGEKGEYGMTPGDMLSQIPNTVKMLQDKVK' A
#
# COMPACT_ATOMS: atom_id res chain seq x y z
N MET A 1 3.46 10.45 -5.53
CA MET A 1 2.91 9.95 -4.24
C MET A 1 2.92 10.99 -3.09
N ALA A 2 3.50 12.18 -3.28
CA ALA A 2 3.53 13.24 -2.27
C ALA A 2 2.21 14.04 -2.20
N LYS A 3 1.17 13.45 -1.59
CA LYS A 3 -0.12 14.12 -1.34
C LYS A 3 -0.57 13.90 0.10
N GLY A 4 -1.23 14.91 0.69
CA GLY A 4 -1.83 14.79 2.02
C GLY A 4 -2.79 13.60 2.09
N GLY A 5 -2.69 12.79 3.14
CA GLY A 5 -3.45 11.54 3.30
C GLY A 5 -2.66 10.27 2.96
N SER A 6 -1.58 10.33 2.18
CA SER A 6 -0.79 9.11 1.87
C SER A 6 -0.09 8.54 3.12
N GLY A 7 0.31 9.40 4.06
CA GLY A 7 0.87 8.99 5.35
C GLY A 7 -0.15 8.29 6.25
N ASP A 8 -1.40 8.72 6.23
CA ASP A 8 -2.48 8.08 7.01
C ASP A 8 -2.76 6.66 6.50
N VAL A 9 -2.74 6.47 5.17
CA VAL A 9 -2.83 5.14 4.56
C VAL A 9 -1.67 4.25 5.02
N LEU A 10 -0.43 4.74 4.96
CA LEU A 10 0.74 3.98 5.40
C LEU A 10 0.65 3.61 6.89
N ALA A 11 0.29 4.56 7.75
CA ALA A 11 0.13 4.32 9.19
C ALA A 11 -0.95 3.25 9.46
N GLY A 12 -2.09 3.33 8.78
CA GLY A 12 -3.16 2.34 8.88
C GLY A 12 -2.72 0.94 8.44
N MET A 13 -1.92 0.84 7.38
CA MET A 13 -1.36 -0.43 6.91
C MET A 13 -0.39 -1.04 7.93
N ILE A 14 0.49 -0.23 8.51
CA ILE A 14 1.42 -0.68 9.57
C ILE A 14 0.62 -1.21 10.77
N VAL A 15 -0.36 -0.43 11.26
CA VAL A 15 -1.21 -0.82 12.39
C VAL A 15 -1.99 -2.10 12.09
N SER A 16 -2.54 -2.24 10.88
CA SER A 16 -3.26 -3.44 10.45
C SER A 16 -2.37 -4.69 10.48
N LEU A 17 -1.13 -4.62 9.98
CA LEU A 17 -0.21 -5.76 10.02
C LEU A 17 0.25 -6.08 11.44
N LEU A 18 0.53 -5.07 12.26
CA LEU A 18 0.85 -5.28 13.68
C LEU A 18 -0.33 -5.93 14.43
N GLY A 19 -1.57 -5.48 14.16
CA GLY A 19 -2.78 -6.02 14.74
C GLY A 19 -3.09 -7.46 14.33
N GLN A 20 -2.56 -7.90 13.18
CA GLN A 20 -2.59 -9.31 12.74
C GLN A 20 -1.49 -10.18 13.37
N GLY A 21 -0.63 -9.61 14.22
CA GLY A 21 0.42 -10.35 14.94
C GLY A 21 1.77 -10.41 14.22
N PHE A 22 1.96 -9.69 13.11
CA PHE A 22 3.27 -9.62 12.46
C PHE A 22 4.26 -8.84 13.34
N PRO A 23 5.51 -9.30 13.50
CA PRO A 23 6.51 -8.57 14.25
C PRO A 23 6.85 -7.24 13.54
N PRO A 24 7.19 -6.16 14.27
CA PRO A 24 7.50 -4.86 13.67
C PRO A 24 8.56 -4.90 12.57
N LYS A 25 9.58 -5.75 12.74
CA LYS A 25 10.66 -5.97 11.76
C LYS A 25 10.16 -6.49 10.41
N THR A 26 8.99 -7.12 10.36
CA THR A 26 8.36 -7.62 9.13
C THR A 26 7.20 -6.73 8.71
N ALA A 27 6.38 -6.28 9.65
CA ALA A 27 5.18 -5.47 9.39
C ALA A 27 5.50 -4.14 8.72
N VAL A 28 6.51 -3.40 9.23
CA VAL A 28 6.87 -2.08 8.71
C VAL A 28 7.37 -2.15 7.26
N PRO A 29 8.40 -2.96 6.91
CA PRO A 29 8.86 -3.02 5.52
C PRO A 29 7.79 -3.57 4.57
N ALA A 30 6.96 -4.53 5.01
CA ALA A 30 5.85 -5.03 4.20
C ALA A 30 4.82 -3.93 3.91
N ALA A 31 4.41 -3.15 4.92
CA ALA A 31 3.49 -2.03 4.73
C ALA A 31 4.06 -0.97 3.78
N VAL A 32 5.33 -0.58 3.96
CA VAL A 32 6.00 0.41 3.09
C VAL A 32 6.05 -0.08 1.65
N TRP A 33 6.40 -1.35 1.43
CA TRP A 33 6.44 -1.92 0.08
C TRP A 33 5.04 -1.98 -0.55
N LEU A 34 4.05 -2.47 0.19
CA LEU A 34 2.66 -2.54 -0.28
C LEU A 34 2.10 -1.15 -0.62
N HIS A 35 2.41 -0.15 0.21
CA HIS A 35 1.99 1.25 0.02
C HIS A 35 2.59 1.84 -1.25
N GLY A 36 3.91 1.72 -1.43
CA GLY A 36 4.59 2.18 -2.63
C GLY A 36 4.05 1.50 -3.89
N ARG A 37 3.88 0.17 -3.83
CA ARG A 37 3.39 -0.60 -4.98
C ARG A 37 1.95 -0.26 -5.35
N ALA A 38 1.07 -0.06 -4.37
CA ALA A 38 -0.29 0.41 -4.60
C ALA A 38 -0.29 1.84 -5.20
N GLY A 39 0.65 2.69 -4.77
CA GLY A 39 0.89 4.01 -5.35
C GLY A 39 1.29 3.95 -6.82
N ASP A 40 2.21 3.05 -7.18
CA ASP A 40 2.63 2.86 -8.57
C ASP A 40 1.45 2.43 -9.47
N LEU A 41 0.61 1.51 -8.98
CA LEU A 41 -0.58 1.06 -9.72
C LEU A 41 -1.57 2.21 -9.93
N ALA A 42 -1.84 2.99 -8.89
CA ALA A 42 -2.73 4.15 -8.99
C ALA A 42 -2.16 5.23 -9.93
N ALA A 43 -0.85 5.46 -9.89
CA ALA A 43 -0.17 6.36 -10.83
C ALA A 43 -0.24 5.84 -12.27
N GLY A 44 -0.16 4.53 -12.50
CA GLY A 44 -0.33 3.92 -13.81
C GLY A 44 -1.72 4.15 -14.42
N GLU A 45 -2.76 4.16 -13.58
CA GLU A 45 -4.15 4.38 -14.03
C GLU A 45 -4.55 5.86 -14.16
N LYS A 46 -4.08 6.71 -13.24
CA LYS A 46 -4.55 8.10 -13.09
C LYS A 46 -3.47 9.16 -13.33
N GLY A 47 -2.23 8.74 -13.60
CA GLY A 47 -1.06 9.59 -13.67
C GLY A 47 -0.50 9.97 -12.29
N GLU A 48 0.81 10.19 -12.21
CA GLU A 48 1.51 10.49 -10.94
C GLU A 48 1.00 11.75 -10.24
N TYR A 49 0.65 12.77 -11.02
CA TYR A 49 0.11 14.05 -10.53
C TYR A 49 -1.40 13.96 -10.24
N GLY A 50 -2.13 13.13 -10.98
CA GLY A 50 -3.59 13.02 -10.90
C GLY A 50 -4.06 12.16 -9.74
N MET A 51 -3.37 11.05 -9.47
CA MET A 51 -3.77 10.10 -8.42
C MET A 51 -3.93 10.75 -7.04
N THR A 52 -4.90 10.28 -6.28
CA THR A 52 -5.16 10.64 -4.89
C THR A 52 -4.79 9.49 -3.95
N PRO A 53 -4.67 9.72 -2.63
CA PRO A 53 -4.53 8.62 -1.66
C PRO A 53 -5.70 7.62 -1.71
N GLY A 54 -6.91 8.06 -2.08
CA GLY A 54 -8.06 7.16 -2.24
C GLY A 54 -7.90 6.22 -3.43
N ASP A 55 -7.31 6.69 -4.54
CA ASP A 55 -6.99 5.85 -5.69
C ASP A 55 -5.96 4.77 -5.31
N MET A 56 -4.91 5.16 -4.58
CA MET A 56 -3.94 4.20 -4.03
C MET A 56 -4.59 3.18 -3.09
N LEU A 57 -5.44 3.64 -2.17
CA LEU A 57 -6.12 2.75 -1.22
C LEU A 57 -6.95 1.68 -1.97
N SER A 58 -7.57 2.06 -3.08
CA SER A 58 -8.32 1.15 -3.96
C SER A 58 -7.42 0.11 -4.65
N GLN A 59 -6.11 0.37 -4.76
CA GLN A 59 -5.11 -0.53 -5.35
C GLN A 59 -4.43 -1.48 -4.34
N ILE A 60 -4.68 -1.33 -3.03
CA ILE A 60 -4.14 -2.24 -2.01
C ILE A 60 -4.59 -3.70 -2.25
N PRO A 61 -5.88 -4.02 -2.50
CA PRO A 61 -6.31 -5.38 -2.78
C PRO A 61 -5.63 -6.00 -4.00
N ASN A 62 -5.45 -5.21 -5.07
CA ASN A 62 -4.76 -5.64 -6.29
C ASN A 62 -3.29 -5.96 -6.01
N THR A 63 -2.63 -5.14 -5.18
CA THR A 63 -1.26 -5.36 -4.75
C THR A 63 -1.12 -6.65 -3.93
N VAL A 64 -2.04 -6.92 -3.01
CA VAL A 64 -2.04 -8.15 -2.21
C VAL A 64 -2.29 -9.38 -3.08
N LYS A 65 -3.25 -9.31 -4.02
CA LYS A 65 -3.51 -10.39 -4.98
C LYS A 65 -2.26 -10.72 -5.81
N MET A 66 -1.55 -9.70 -6.29
CA MET A 66 -0.29 -9.86 -7.03
C MET A 66 0.78 -10.62 -6.22
N LEU A 67 0.87 -10.40 -4.90
CA LEU A 67 1.79 -11.17 -4.05
C LEU A 67 1.35 -12.62 -3.90
N GLN A 68 0.06 -12.87 -3.67
CA GLN A 68 -0.49 -14.22 -3.52
C GLN A 68 -0.26 -15.07 -4.78
N ASP A 69 -0.41 -14.47 -5.96
CA ASP A 69 -0.22 -15.18 -7.23
C ASP A 69 1.26 -15.50 -7.51
N LYS A 70 2.22 -14.79 -6.90
CA LYS A 70 3.66 -15.09 -7.01
C LYS A 70 4.17 -16.16 -6.03
N VAL A 71 3.37 -16.49 -5.02
CA VAL A 71 3.70 -17.49 -3.99
C VAL A 71 3.11 -18.86 -4.31
N LYS A 72 2.24 -18.94 -5.33
CA LYS A 72 1.77 -20.19 -5.94
C LYS A 72 2.76 -20.68 -6.99
#